data_AF-A0A1A8N0G6-F1
#
_entry.id   AF-A0A1A8N0G6-F1
#
_cell.length_a   1.000
_cell.length_b   1.000
_cell.length_c   1.000
_cell.angle_alpha   90.00
_cell.angle_beta   90.00
_cell.angle_gamma   90.00
#
_symmetry.space_group_name_H-M   'P 1'
#
loop_
_entity.id
_entity.type
_entity.pdbx_description
1 polymer ?
#
loop_
_entity_poly.entity_id
_entity_poly.type
_entity_poly.pdbx_seq_one_letter_code
_entity_poly.pdbx_strand_id
1 'polypeptide(L)'
;MVKEWYSNSRDHLEEKEINKLDGCISERFSPNKHTKILFYRSKALPSGAEQEVEFSCKRTDHLVRRVMLPREVVDYFQDRIDFLYYRRISFNKQLDSFPQESDILTIVERFHRNTIKPANEDVAQREFLVSLKRIELTFHLMDHHLIPSKMSFRMLKAHEKFRPDQVSIFQVDESVRPLTSMTQLRMLTDLLDELKQLFQTVKDVLSEVSEITNFIEQRQEEEEEELSPEESASTQPDETNPDVLQQEDPELQAVQDNSSS
;
A
#
# COMPACT_ATOMS: atom_id res chain seq x y z
N MET A 1 2.26 -20.20 13.34
CA MET A 1 0.95 -19.54 13.24
C MET A 1 0.45 -19.30 14.65
N VAL A 2 0.15 -18.05 14.98
CA VAL A 2 -0.54 -17.62 16.21
C VAL A 2 -1.78 -16.86 15.74
N LYS A 3 -2.89 -16.99 16.48
CA LYS A 3 -4.12 -16.20 16.26
C LYS A 3 -4.55 -15.59 17.58
N GLU A 4 -4.87 -14.31 17.54
CA GLU A 4 -5.38 -13.52 18.65
C GLU A 4 -6.75 -12.93 18.25
N TRP A 5 -7.67 -12.85 19.22
CA TRP A 5 -9.02 -12.32 19.01
C TRP A 5 -9.31 -11.23 20.03
N TYR A 6 -9.85 -10.12 19.56
CA TYR A 6 -10.03 -8.89 20.32
C TYR A 6 -11.50 -8.57 20.46
N SER A 7 -11.87 -7.90 21.56
CA SER A 7 -13.22 -7.38 21.76
C SER A 7 -13.16 -6.01 22.43
N ASN A 8 -13.85 -5.03 21.86
CA ASN A 8 -13.89 -3.65 22.34
C ASN A 8 -12.52 -2.90 22.33
N SER A 9 -11.59 -3.24 21.43
CA SER A 9 -10.42 -2.37 21.20
C SER A 9 -10.85 -1.02 20.62
N ARG A 10 -10.11 0.05 20.92
CA ARG A 10 -10.44 1.42 20.49
C ARG A 10 -10.34 1.59 18.97
N ASP A 11 -9.38 0.87 18.40
CA ASP A 11 -8.96 0.81 17.00
C ASP A 11 -9.83 -0.12 16.11
N HIS A 12 -10.83 -0.79 16.70
CA HIS A 12 -11.78 -1.68 16.02
C HIS A 12 -11.25 -3.04 15.52
N LEU A 13 -10.03 -3.48 15.88
CA LEU A 13 -9.51 -4.84 15.61
C LEU A 13 -10.40 -5.95 16.19
N GLU A 14 -10.55 -7.05 15.43
CA GLU A 14 -11.32 -8.25 15.80
C GLU A 14 -10.44 -9.52 15.80
N GLU A 15 -9.56 -9.68 14.82
CA GLU A 15 -8.69 -10.86 14.64
C GLU A 15 -7.29 -10.41 14.18
N LYS A 16 -6.25 -10.95 14.80
CA LYS A 16 -4.84 -10.84 14.38
C LYS A 16 -4.26 -12.23 14.17
N GLU A 17 -3.45 -12.40 13.12
CA GLU A 17 -2.80 -13.66 12.78
C GLU A 17 -1.33 -13.43 12.42
N ILE A 18 -0.44 -14.17 13.07
CA ILE A 18 1.01 -14.05 12.92
C ILE A 18 1.59 -15.39 12.45
N ASN A 19 2.05 -15.44 11.20
CA ASN A 19 2.74 -16.60 10.63
C ASN A 19 4.27 -16.45 10.72
N LYS A 20 4.83 -16.93 11.83
CA LYS A 20 6.28 -16.95 12.10
C LYS A 20 7.12 -17.80 11.12
N LEU A 21 6.52 -18.46 10.12
CA LEU A 21 7.23 -19.23 9.08
C LEU A 21 7.58 -18.42 7.84
N ASP A 22 6.78 -17.42 7.47
CA ASP A 22 6.96 -16.59 6.27
C ASP A 22 7.00 -15.08 6.57
N GLY A 23 6.99 -14.70 7.85
CA GLY A 23 7.03 -13.31 8.29
C GLY A 23 5.75 -12.53 7.99
N CYS A 24 4.63 -13.23 7.79
CA CYS A 24 3.34 -12.60 7.51
C CYS A 24 2.58 -12.26 8.80
N ILE A 25 2.03 -11.05 8.85
CA ILE A 25 1.07 -10.59 9.87
C ILE A 25 -0.19 -10.14 9.13
N SER A 26 -1.37 -10.51 9.61
CA SER A 26 -2.64 -10.02 9.06
C SER A 26 -3.66 -9.70 10.14
N GLU A 27 -4.41 -8.63 9.93
CA GLU A 27 -5.30 -8.00 10.90
C GLU A 27 -6.66 -7.70 10.25
N ARG A 28 -7.73 -7.84 11.03
CA ARG A 28 -9.13 -7.60 10.60
C ARG A 28 -9.83 -6.62 11.53
N PHE A 29 -10.54 -5.67 10.92
CA PHE A 29 -11.16 -4.57 11.63
C PHE A 29 -12.67 -4.55 11.40
N SER A 30 -13.42 -4.39 12.49
CA SER A 30 -14.87 -4.18 12.43
C SER A 30 -15.20 -2.90 11.63
N PRO A 31 -16.30 -2.87 10.82
CA PRO A 31 -16.57 -1.76 9.88
C PRO A 31 -16.92 -0.41 10.54
N ASN A 32 -15.93 0.32 11.04
CA ASN A 32 -16.10 1.58 11.78
C ASN A 32 -16.36 2.81 10.87
N LYS A 33 -16.28 4.03 11.43
CA LYS A 33 -16.54 5.31 10.74
C LYS A 33 -15.30 6.13 10.39
N HIS A 34 -14.17 5.84 11.03
CA HIS A 34 -12.95 6.66 11.01
C HIS A 34 -11.91 6.08 10.05
N THR A 35 -11.69 4.76 10.09
CA THR A 35 -10.94 4.04 9.05
C THR A 35 -11.92 3.35 8.09
N LYS A 36 -11.57 3.30 6.80
CA LYS A 36 -12.33 2.56 5.78
C LYS A 36 -11.77 1.15 5.55
N ILE A 37 -10.69 0.80 6.25
CA ILE A 37 -9.96 -0.47 6.19
C ILE A 37 -10.81 -1.57 6.86
N LEU A 38 -10.85 -2.76 6.27
CA LEU A 38 -11.42 -3.97 6.86
C LEU A 38 -10.38 -5.06 7.10
N PHE A 39 -9.32 -5.07 6.29
CA PHE A 39 -8.22 -6.01 6.38
C PHE A 39 -6.90 -5.31 6.10
N TYR A 40 -5.87 -5.67 6.86
CA TYR A 40 -4.48 -5.33 6.60
C TYR A 40 -3.64 -6.62 6.60
N ARG A 41 -2.64 -6.69 5.73
CA ARG A 41 -1.57 -7.70 5.79
C ARG A 41 -0.23 -7.03 5.56
N SER A 42 0.75 -7.36 6.40
CA SER A 42 2.16 -7.09 6.15
C SER A 42 2.91 -8.39 5.91
N LYS A 43 3.88 -8.37 5.00
CA LYS A 43 4.79 -9.50 4.74
C LYS A 43 6.19 -8.98 4.43
N ALA A 44 7.17 -9.39 5.23
CA ALA A 44 8.56 -9.07 4.97
C ALA A 44 9.08 -9.80 3.72
N LEU A 45 9.67 -9.07 2.78
CA LEU A 45 10.40 -9.62 1.63
C LEU A 45 11.86 -9.09 1.63
N PRO A 46 12.82 -9.77 0.96
CA PRO A 46 14.21 -9.30 0.89
C PRO A 46 14.41 -7.92 0.21
N SER A 47 13.37 -7.38 -0.43
CA SER A 47 13.34 -6.08 -1.10
C SER A 47 12.68 -4.96 -0.29
N GLY A 48 12.21 -5.24 0.92
CA GLY A 48 11.29 -4.40 1.71
C GLY A 48 9.93 -5.10 1.93
N ALA A 49 9.00 -4.48 2.64
CA ALA A 49 7.69 -5.08 2.92
C ALA A 49 6.76 -5.10 1.69
N GLU A 50 5.93 -6.13 1.59
CA GLU A 50 4.65 -6.09 0.88
C GLU A 50 3.55 -5.81 1.91
N GLN A 51 2.76 -4.77 1.69
CA GLN A 51 1.60 -4.43 2.50
C GLN A 51 0.33 -4.48 1.65
N GLU A 52 -0.75 -5.06 2.18
CA GLU A 52 -2.04 -5.14 1.49
C GLU A 52 -3.15 -4.62 2.40
N VAL A 53 -4.07 -3.85 1.81
CA VAL A 53 -5.23 -3.25 2.48
C VAL A 53 -6.49 -3.55 1.68
N GLU A 54 -7.51 -4.11 2.32
CA GLU A 54 -8.87 -4.19 1.75
C GLU A 54 -9.79 -3.15 2.40
N PHE A 55 -10.63 -2.54 1.58
CA PHE A 55 -11.50 -1.43 1.98
C PHE A 55 -12.97 -1.85 2.00
N SER A 56 -13.72 -1.23 2.91
CA SER A 56 -15.18 -1.36 2.96
C SER A 56 -15.86 -0.75 1.73
N CYS A 57 -16.97 -1.38 1.31
CA CYS A 57 -17.88 -0.91 0.26
C CYS A 57 -18.57 0.45 0.56
N LYS A 58 -18.21 1.12 1.66
CA LYS A 58 -18.59 2.51 1.96
C LYS A 58 -17.82 3.53 1.11
N ARG A 59 -16.82 3.11 0.32
CA ARG A 59 -16.04 3.96 -0.59
C ARG A 59 -16.82 4.33 -1.85
N THR A 60 -16.74 5.60 -2.24
CA THR A 60 -17.36 6.17 -3.45
C THR A 60 -16.44 6.18 -4.68
N ASP A 61 -15.16 5.86 -4.52
CA ASP A 61 -14.15 5.79 -5.60
C ASP A 61 -13.98 4.39 -6.19
N HIS A 62 -14.79 3.44 -5.73
CA HIS A 62 -14.81 2.03 -6.13
C HIS A 62 -13.53 1.23 -5.83
N LEU A 63 -12.58 1.79 -5.05
CA LEU A 63 -11.37 1.07 -4.64
C LEU A 63 -11.74 -0.02 -3.62
N VAL A 64 -11.45 -1.28 -3.92
CA VAL A 64 -11.72 -2.42 -3.01
C VAL A 64 -10.47 -2.92 -2.32
N ARG A 65 -9.29 -2.81 -2.96
CA ARG A 65 -8.02 -3.32 -2.42
C ARG A 65 -6.83 -2.52 -2.96
N ARG A 66 -5.85 -2.25 -2.10
CA ARG A 66 -4.54 -1.67 -2.45
C ARG A 66 -3.42 -2.60 -1.98
N VAL A 67 -2.42 -2.81 -2.83
CA VAL A 67 -1.14 -3.43 -2.47
C VAL A 67 -0.04 -2.38 -2.60
N MET A 68 0.72 -2.19 -1.53
CA MET A 68 1.89 -1.34 -1.46
C MET A 68 3.12 -2.25 -1.44
N LEU A 69 3.94 -2.12 -2.47
CA LEU A 69 5.24 -2.75 -2.61
C LEU A 69 6.30 -1.66 -2.43
N PRO A 70 7.57 -2.00 -2.13
CA PRO A 70 8.57 -1.00 -1.77
C PRO A 70 8.80 0.09 -2.81
N ARG A 71 8.41 -0.14 -4.08
CA ARG A 71 8.54 0.78 -5.22
C ARG A 71 7.29 0.83 -6.12
N GLU A 72 6.18 0.19 -5.75
CA GLU A 72 4.94 0.18 -6.56
C GLU A 72 3.70 0.29 -5.68
N VAL A 73 2.65 0.95 -6.17
CA VAL A 73 1.31 0.91 -5.57
C VAL A 73 0.34 0.32 -6.59
N VAL A 74 -0.44 -0.67 -6.19
CA VAL A 74 -1.36 -1.44 -7.04
C VAL A 74 -2.78 -1.36 -6.49
N ASP A 75 -3.65 -0.64 -7.18
CA ASP A 75 -5.05 -0.43 -6.83
C ASP A 75 -5.96 -1.36 -7.64
N TYR A 76 -6.95 -1.94 -6.97
CA TYR A 76 -7.98 -2.80 -7.57
C TYR A 76 -9.36 -2.18 -7.31
N PHE A 77 -10.17 -2.08 -8.37
CA PHE A 77 -11.47 -1.42 -8.36
C PHE A 77 -12.59 -2.38 -8.79
N GLN A 78 -13.82 -2.14 -8.34
CA GLN A 78 -14.99 -2.94 -8.69
C GLN A 78 -16.18 -2.07 -9.12
N ASP A 79 -16.95 -2.51 -10.12
CA ASP A 79 -18.21 -1.89 -10.56
C ASP A 79 -18.08 -0.40 -11.02
N ARG A 80 -16.89 0.00 -11.50
CA ARG A 80 -16.67 1.34 -12.07
C ARG A 80 -17.35 1.49 -13.44
N ILE A 81 -18.03 2.62 -13.63
CA ILE A 81 -18.71 2.98 -14.89
C ILE A 81 -17.77 3.19 -16.09
N ASP A 82 -16.48 3.45 -15.85
CA ASP A 82 -15.44 3.57 -16.86
C ASP A 82 -14.67 2.25 -17.10
N PHE A 83 -15.16 1.14 -16.53
CA PHE A 83 -14.62 -0.22 -16.65
C PHE A 83 -13.20 -0.42 -16.05
N LEU A 84 -12.57 0.59 -15.44
CA LEU A 84 -11.27 0.43 -14.79
C LEU A 84 -11.39 -0.57 -13.62
N TYR A 85 -10.53 -1.58 -13.59
CA TYR A 85 -10.49 -2.57 -12.50
C TYR A 85 -9.11 -2.70 -11.84
N TYR A 86 -8.07 -2.15 -12.46
CA TYR A 86 -6.68 -2.29 -12.02
C TYR A 86 -5.87 -1.06 -12.41
N ARG A 87 -5.12 -0.51 -11.47
CA ARG A 87 -4.06 0.48 -11.69
C ARG A 87 -2.79 0.03 -10.99
N ARG A 88 -1.63 0.22 -11.63
CA ARG A 88 -0.32 0.16 -10.99
C ARG A 88 0.46 1.44 -11.26
N ILE A 89 1.06 2.00 -10.22
CA ILE A 89 1.99 3.13 -10.27
C ILE A 89 3.35 2.60 -9.82
N SER A 90 4.40 2.77 -10.63
CA SER A 90 5.76 2.29 -10.32
C SER A 90 6.73 3.46 -10.19
N PHE A 91 7.59 3.45 -9.17
CA PHE A 91 8.42 4.58 -8.76
C PHE A 91 9.94 4.29 -8.83
N ASN A 92 10.73 5.33 -9.09
CA ASN A 92 12.20 5.28 -9.12
C ASN A 92 12.84 5.35 -7.72
N LYS A 93 12.05 5.73 -6.70
CA LYS A 93 12.43 5.73 -5.28
C LYS A 93 11.57 4.73 -4.49
N GLN A 94 11.91 4.52 -3.23
CA GLN A 94 11.06 3.73 -2.32
C GLN A 94 9.89 4.56 -1.79
N LEU A 95 8.79 3.88 -1.45
CA LEU A 95 7.56 4.51 -0.96
C LEU A 95 7.80 5.29 0.34
N ASP A 96 8.59 4.69 1.24
CA ASP A 96 9.08 5.20 2.53
C ASP A 96 9.95 6.48 2.40
N SER A 97 10.38 6.83 1.18
CA SER A 97 11.11 8.08 0.89
C SER A 97 10.21 9.22 0.37
N PHE A 98 8.89 9.07 0.52
CA PHE A 98 7.86 10.03 0.11
C PHE A 98 8.03 10.50 -1.36
N PRO A 99 7.94 9.56 -2.33
CA PRO A 99 8.23 9.82 -3.73
C PRO A 99 7.34 10.90 -4.31
N GLN A 100 7.89 11.71 -5.22
CA GLN A 100 7.19 12.83 -5.84
C GLN A 100 6.70 12.46 -7.25
N GLU A 101 5.88 13.33 -7.86
CA GLU A 101 5.41 13.17 -9.24
C GLU A 101 6.57 12.92 -10.24
N SER A 102 7.72 13.55 -10.00
CA SER A 102 8.96 13.38 -10.78
C SER A 102 9.61 11.99 -10.66
N ASP A 103 9.27 11.20 -9.64
CA ASP A 103 9.81 9.87 -9.40
C ASP A 103 8.97 8.75 -10.05
N ILE A 104 7.83 9.09 -10.66
CA ILE A 104 6.97 8.14 -11.38
C ILE A 104 7.70 7.62 -12.62
N LEU A 105 7.93 6.31 -12.68
CA LEU A 105 8.47 5.63 -13.86
C LEU A 105 7.36 5.29 -14.86
N THR A 106 6.29 4.65 -14.38
CA THR A 106 5.18 4.17 -15.19
C THR A 106 3.85 4.25 -14.44
N ILE A 107 2.75 4.41 -15.19
CA ILE A 107 1.38 4.19 -14.72
C ILE A 107 0.71 3.23 -15.70
N VAL A 108 0.25 2.08 -15.21
CA VAL A 108 -0.45 1.04 -15.99
C VAL A 108 -1.89 0.96 -15.51
N GLU A 109 -2.87 1.05 -16.41
CA GLU A 109 -4.29 0.91 -16.09
C GLU A 109 -4.94 -0.12 -17.02
N ARG A 110 -5.84 -0.95 -16.48
CA ARG A 110 -6.55 -1.99 -17.23
C ARG A 110 -8.05 -1.92 -17.02
N PHE A 111 -8.78 -2.22 -18.09
CA PHE A 111 -10.22 -2.05 -18.19
C PHE A 111 -10.92 -3.38 -18.53
N HIS A 112 -12.12 -3.56 -18.01
CA HIS A 112 -13.02 -4.63 -18.43
C HIS A 112 -13.61 -4.34 -19.81
N ARG A 113 -13.97 -5.41 -20.53
CA ARG A 113 -14.48 -5.33 -21.91
C ARG A 113 -15.82 -4.59 -21.96
N ASN A 114 -15.87 -3.46 -22.64
CA ASN A 114 -17.10 -2.74 -22.93
C ASN A 114 -17.70 -3.24 -24.26
N THR A 115 -18.54 -4.26 -24.17
CA THR A 115 -19.15 -4.97 -25.32
C THR A 115 -19.99 -4.11 -26.26
N ILE A 116 -20.29 -2.85 -25.90
CA ILE A 116 -20.96 -1.87 -26.78
C ILE A 116 -20.02 -1.41 -27.90
N LYS A 117 -18.70 -1.43 -27.68
CA LYS A 117 -17.68 -1.06 -28.68
C LYS A 117 -17.12 -2.28 -29.42
N PRO A 118 -16.63 -2.13 -30.67
CA PRO A 118 -15.69 -3.06 -31.28
C PRO A 118 -14.46 -3.28 -30.40
N ALA A 119 -13.93 -4.51 -30.32
CA ALA A 119 -12.81 -4.82 -29.43
C ALA A 119 -11.51 -4.07 -29.81
N ASN A 120 -11.30 -3.81 -31.09
CA ASN A 120 -10.21 -2.99 -31.63
C ASN A 120 -10.38 -1.46 -31.44
N GLU A 121 -11.52 -1.00 -30.92
CA GLU A 121 -11.77 0.39 -30.49
C GLU A 121 -11.88 0.52 -28.95
N ASP A 122 -11.77 -0.60 -28.23
CA ASP A 122 -11.95 -0.69 -26.78
C ASP A 122 -10.60 -0.97 -26.10
N VAL A 123 -10.13 -0.05 -25.24
CA VAL A 123 -8.79 -0.11 -24.66
C VAL A 123 -8.76 -1.06 -23.46
N ALA A 124 -8.05 -2.18 -23.58
CA ALA A 124 -7.88 -3.16 -22.50
C ALA A 124 -6.79 -2.76 -21.49
N GLN A 125 -5.72 -2.12 -21.96
CA GLN A 125 -4.65 -1.56 -21.14
C GLN A 125 -4.15 -0.24 -21.74
N ARG A 126 -3.97 0.78 -20.90
CA ARG A 126 -3.13 1.95 -21.20
C ARG A 126 -1.93 1.99 -20.26
N GLU A 127 -0.77 2.32 -20.81
CA GLU A 127 0.51 2.33 -20.10
C GLU A 127 1.27 3.62 -20.41
N PHE A 128 1.30 4.52 -19.43
CA PHE A 128 2.05 5.78 -19.49
C PHE A 128 3.47 5.51 -19.01
N LEU A 129 4.39 5.32 -19.97
CA LEU A 129 5.83 5.19 -19.72
C LEU A 129 6.41 6.59 -19.51
N VAL A 130 6.13 7.20 -18.35
CA VAL A 130 6.46 8.59 -18.01
C VAL A 130 7.95 8.88 -18.20
N SER A 131 8.82 8.00 -17.67
CA SER A 131 10.27 8.12 -17.79
C SER A 131 10.77 8.05 -19.25
N LEU A 132 10.09 7.30 -20.11
CA LEU A 132 10.41 7.14 -21.55
C LEU A 132 9.65 8.11 -22.46
N LYS A 133 8.76 8.94 -21.88
CA LYS A 133 7.89 9.89 -22.58
C LYS A 133 7.07 9.23 -23.71
N ARG A 134 6.49 8.08 -23.41
CA ARG A 134 5.65 7.27 -24.32
C ARG A 134 4.34 6.86 -23.65
N ILE A 135 3.27 6.73 -24.44
CA ILE A 135 2.00 6.14 -24.03
C ILE A 135 1.74 4.95 -24.93
N GLU A 136 1.55 3.75 -24.36
CA GLU A 136 1.22 2.54 -25.10
C GLU A 136 -0.21 2.08 -24.76
N LEU A 137 -1.01 1.83 -25.79
CA LEU A 137 -2.36 1.28 -25.72
C LEU A 137 -2.35 -0.14 -26.27
N THR A 138 -2.98 -1.06 -25.54
CA THR A 138 -3.38 -2.37 -26.05
C THR A 138 -4.90 -2.47 -26.01
N PHE A 139 -5.51 -2.77 -27.15
CA PHE A 139 -6.95 -2.90 -27.29
C PHE A 139 -7.42 -4.29 -26.85
N HIS A 140 -8.72 -4.49 -26.66
CA HIS A 140 -9.26 -5.82 -26.39
C HIS A 140 -9.03 -6.76 -27.59
N LEU A 141 -8.78 -8.03 -27.28
CA LEU A 141 -8.62 -9.05 -28.30
C LEU A 141 -9.93 -9.22 -29.08
N MET A 142 -9.86 -9.17 -30.40
CA MET A 142 -10.98 -9.47 -31.28
C MET A 142 -11.23 -10.98 -31.33
N ASP A 143 -12.49 -11.38 -31.49
CA ASP A 143 -12.85 -12.79 -31.64
C ASP A 143 -12.08 -13.45 -32.79
N HIS A 144 -11.70 -14.71 -32.60
CA HIS A 144 -10.91 -15.53 -33.53
C HIS A 144 -9.48 -15.04 -33.84
N HIS A 145 -8.98 -13.98 -33.20
CA HIS A 145 -7.61 -13.48 -33.37
C HIS A 145 -6.69 -13.95 -32.24
N LEU A 146 -5.37 -14.02 -32.51
CA LEU A 146 -4.34 -14.48 -31.57
C LEU A 146 -3.61 -13.34 -30.84
N ILE A 147 -3.66 -12.11 -31.36
CA ILE A 147 -2.93 -10.94 -30.86
C ILE A 147 -3.87 -9.73 -30.92
N PRO A 148 -3.91 -8.85 -29.89
CA PRO A 148 -4.68 -7.62 -29.93
C PRO A 148 -3.98 -6.52 -30.76
N SER A 149 -4.77 -5.60 -31.32
CA SER A 149 -4.24 -4.34 -31.86
C SER A 149 -3.55 -3.51 -30.79
N LYS A 150 -2.56 -2.70 -31.19
CA LYS A 150 -1.79 -1.82 -30.32
C LYS A 150 -1.49 -0.46 -30.96
N MET A 151 -1.33 0.55 -30.11
CA MET A 151 -0.96 1.91 -30.54
C MET A 151 0.05 2.51 -29.56
N SER A 152 1.11 3.13 -30.08
CA SER A 152 2.18 3.74 -29.28
C SER A 152 2.35 5.20 -29.70
N PHE A 153 2.19 6.13 -28.77
CA PHE A 153 2.42 7.56 -28.95
C PHE A 153 3.69 8.00 -28.23
N ARG A 154 4.50 8.84 -28.88
CA ARG A 154 5.48 9.70 -28.18
C ARG A 154 4.75 10.90 -27.58
N MET A 155 4.97 11.17 -26.29
CA MET A 155 4.46 12.40 -25.65
C MET A 155 5.13 13.63 -26.29
N LEU A 156 4.34 14.68 -26.53
CA LEU A 156 4.85 15.95 -27.07
C LEU A 156 5.66 16.71 -26.02
N LYS A 157 6.78 17.31 -26.41
CA LYS A 157 7.45 18.34 -25.59
C LYS A 157 6.67 19.65 -25.63
N ALA A 158 6.96 20.55 -24.68
CA ALA A 158 6.47 21.92 -24.73
C ALA A 158 6.77 22.56 -26.09
N HIS A 159 5.73 23.12 -26.73
CA HIS A 159 5.77 23.75 -28.06
C HIS A 159 6.13 22.82 -29.25
N GLU A 160 6.21 21.50 -29.06
CA GLU A 160 6.42 20.54 -30.15
C GLU A 160 5.13 20.36 -30.97
N LYS A 161 5.22 20.50 -32.30
CA LYS A 161 4.10 20.19 -33.20
C LYS A 161 4.00 18.69 -33.43
N PHE A 162 2.77 18.19 -33.49
CA PHE A 162 2.50 16.79 -33.81
C PHE A 162 3.00 16.41 -35.22
N ARG A 163 3.57 15.21 -35.34
CA ARG A 163 4.08 14.62 -36.58
C ARG A 163 3.68 13.13 -36.62
N PRO A 164 3.21 12.57 -37.75
CA PRO A 164 2.71 11.19 -37.78
C PRO A 164 3.71 10.10 -37.35
N ASP A 165 5.02 10.32 -37.48
CA ASP A 165 6.08 9.42 -37.01
C ASP A 165 6.30 9.43 -35.48
N GLN A 166 5.55 10.25 -34.74
CA GLN A 166 5.41 10.13 -33.28
C GLN A 166 4.41 9.02 -32.89
N VAL A 167 3.69 8.43 -33.86
CA VAL A 167 2.68 7.39 -33.64
C VAL A 167 3.08 6.11 -34.37
N SER A 168 2.99 4.98 -33.67
CA SER A 168 3.06 3.64 -34.25
C SER A 168 1.73 2.93 -34.02
N ILE A 169 1.21 2.26 -35.04
CA ILE A 169 -0.06 1.52 -34.99
C ILE A 169 0.19 0.11 -35.50
N PHE A 170 -0.15 -0.88 -34.69
CA PHE A 170 -0.29 -2.27 -35.10
C PHE A 170 -1.78 -2.60 -35.10
N GLN A 171 -2.40 -2.58 -36.29
CA GLN A 171 -3.80 -2.93 -36.46
C GLN A 171 -3.90 -4.34 -37.05
N VAL A 172 -4.69 -5.20 -36.38
CA VAL A 172 -4.83 -6.61 -36.76
C VAL A 172 -5.93 -6.83 -37.80
N ASP A 173 -6.99 -6.02 -37.78
CA ASP A 173 -8.04 -6.02 -38.80
C ASP A 173 -7.63 -5.13 -39.99
N GLU A 174 -7.14 -5.77 -41.05
CA GLU A 174 -6.72 -5.13 -42.31
C GLU A 174 -7.85 -4.38 -43.04
N SER A 175 -9.13 -4.64 -42.70
CA SER A 175 -10.26 -3.92 -43.31
C SER A 175 -10.50 -2.53 -42.70
N VAL A 176 -9.95 -2.26 -41.52
CA VAL A 176 -10.11 -0.97 -40.84
C VAL A 176 -9.25 0.10 -41.48
N ARG A 177 -9.89 1.23 -41.82
CA ARG A 177 -9.22 2.38 -42.42
C ARG A 177 -8.19 2.99 -41.45
N PRO A 178 -6.95 3.27 -41.87
CA PRO A 178 -5.95 3.93 -41.03
C PRO A 178 -6.47 5.24 -40.40
N LEU A 179 -6.20 5.43 -39.10
CA LEU A 179 -6.59 6.63 -38.36
C LEU A 179 -5.95 7.87 -38.96
N THR A 180 -6.75 8.93 -39.20
CA THR A 180 -6.23 10.20 -39.74
C THR A 180 -5.29 10.88 -38.75
N SER A 181 -4.33 11.67 -39.24
CA SER A 181 -3.41 12.46 -38.39
C SER A 181 -4.14 13.39 -37.41
N MET A 182 -5.33 13.87 -37.75
CA MET A 182 -6.17 14.68 -36.85
C MET A 182 -6.82 13.82 -35.75
N THR A 183 -7.24 12.60 -36.08
CA THR A 183 -7.76 11.63 -35.08
C THR A 183 -6.65 11.23 -34.11
N GLN A 184 -5.46 10.92 -34.63
CA GLN A 184 -4.27 10.58 -33.84
C GLN A 184 -3.86 11.73 -32.90
N LEU A 185 -3.82 12.98 -33.41
CA LEU A 185 -3.55 14.17 -32.61
C LEU A 185 -4.58 14.34 -31.49
N ARG A 186 -5.88 14.21 -31.78
CA ARG A 186 -6.93 14.33 -30.75
C ARG A 186 -6.72 13.28 -29.64
N MET A 187 -6.57 12.01 -30.00
CA MET A 187 -6.29 10.94 -29.03
C MET A 187 -5.04 11.23 -28.17
N LEU A 188 -3.97 11.78 -28.77
CA LEU A 188 -2.77 12.15 -28.01
C LEU A 188 -3.02 13.32 -27.04
N THR A 189 -3.80 14.33 -27.43
CA THR A 189 -4.21 15.41 -26.53
C THR A 189 -5.05 14.86 -25.38
N ASP A 190 -6.07 14.04 -25.69
CA ASP A 190 -6.96 13.43 -24.71
C ASP A 190 -6.15 12.63 -23.67
N LEU A 191 -5.25 11.74 -24.12
CA LEU A 191 -4.35 10.95 -23.26
C LEU A 191 -3.38 11.81 -22.42
N LEU A 192 -2.93 12.97 -22.95
CA LEU A 192 -2.06 13.88 -22.21
C LEU A 192 -2.83 14.70 -21.15
N ASP A 193 -4.13 14.91 -21.34
CA ASP A 193 -5.01 15.52 -20.33
C ASP A 193 -5.43 14.49 -19.26
N GLU A 194 -5.67 13.23 -19.64
CA GLU A 194 -5.82 12.11 -18.70
C GLU A 194 -4.59 11.94 -17.80
N LEU A 195 -3.38 12.01 -18.37
CA LEU A 195 -2.14 11.88 -17.60
C LEU A 195 -1.96 12.99 -16.55
N LYS A 196 -2.42 14.22 -16.84
CA LYS A 196 -2.42 15.32 -15.85
C LYS A 196 -3.36 15.04 -14.68
N GLN A 197 -4.54 14.46 -14.96
CA GLN A 197 -5.48 14.05 -13.92
C GLN A 197 -4.91 12.90 -13.07
N LEU A 198 -4.27 11.91 -13.72
CA LEU A 198 -3.58 10.82 -13.03
C LEU A 198 -2.45 11.32 -12.12
N PHE A 199 -1.69 12.35 -12.51
CA PHE A 199 -0.68 12.95 -11.61
C PHE A 199 -1.28 13.61 -10.35
N GLN A 200 -2.53 14.09 -10.39
CA GLN A 200 -3.23 14.47 -9.17
C GLN A 200 -3.64 13.23 -8.37
N THR A 201 -4.24 12.23 -9.02
CA THR A 201 -4.63 10.97 -8.37
C THR A 201 -3.44 10.26 -7.70
N VAL A 202 -2.23 10.32 -8.26
CA VAL A 202 -1.03 9.76 -7.62
C VAL A 202 -0.68 10.49 -6.31
N LYS A 203 -0.89 11.81 -6.21
CA LYS A 203 -0.70 12.57 -4.96
C LYS A 203 -1.75 12.18 -3.92
N ASP A 204 -3.00 12.04 -4.34
CA ASP A 204 -4.10 11.61 -3.49
C ASP A 204 -3.84 10.19 -2.94
N VAL A 205 -3.38 9.27 -3.80
CA VAL A 205 -2.94 7.91 -3.43
C VAL A 205 -1.77 7.95 -2.45
N LEU A 206 -0.76 8.80 -2.66
CA LEU A 206 0.40 8.90 -1.77
C LEU A 206 0.07 9.52 -0.40
N SER A 207 -0.91 10.44 -0.31
CA SER A 207 -1.47 10.89 0.97
C SER A 207 -2.12 9.72 1.71
N GLU A 208 -3.00 8.99 1.04
CA GLU A 208 -3.72 7.86 1.64
C GLU A 208 -2.77 6.71 2.04
N VAL A 209 -1.68 6.49 1.30
CA VAL A 209 -0.60 5.57 1.71
C VAL A 209 0.06 6.05 3.01
N SER A 210 0.41 7.33 3.12
CA SER A 210 1.00 7.90 4.35
C SER A 210 0.03 7.77 5.53
N GLU A 211 -1.25 8.05 5.33
CA GLU A 211 -2.32 7.88 6.34
C GLU A 211 -2.46 6.41 6.79
N ILE A 212 -2.34 5.45 5.87
CA ILE A 212 -2.33 4.02 6.18
C ILE A 212 -1.08 3.61 6.98
N THR A 213 0.11 4.04 6.54
CA THR A 213 1.37 3.72 7.22
C THR A 213 1.37 4.26 8.66
N ASN A 214 1.06 5.54 8.85
CA ASN A 214 0.99 6.17 10.18
C ASN A 214 -0.02 5.45 11.11
N PHE A 215 -1.17 4.99 10.59
CA PHE A 215 -2.15 4.23 11.37
C PHE A 215 -1.63 2.87 11.84
N ILE A 216 -0.83 2.19 11.02
CA ILE A 216 -0.23 0.90 11.40
C ILE A 216 0.98 1.08 12.33
N GLU A 217 1.78 2.12 12.12
CA GLU A 217 2.93 2.43 12.98
C GLU A 217 2.47 2.80 14.40
N GLN A 218 1.49 3.69 14.54
CA GLN A 218 0.91 4.07 15.84
C GLN A 218 0.34 2.88 16.61
N ARG A 219 -0.29 1.92 15.92
CA ARG A 219 -0.74 0.66 16.53
C ARG A 219 0.41 -0.19 17.07
N GLN A 220 1.53 -0.24 16.36
CA GLN A 220 2.69 -1.04 16.76
C GLN A 220 3.41 -0.39 17.94
N GLU A 221 3.48 0.93 17.98
CA GLU A 221 3.93 1.70 19.15
C GLU A 221 3.02 1.45 20.37
N GLU A 222 1.69 1.55 20.23
CA GLU A 222 0.74 1.26 21.33
C GLU A 222 0.85 -0.20 21.84
N GLU A 223 1.03 -1.18 20.93
CA GLU A 223 1.23 -2.59 21.31
C GLU A 223 2.58 -2.86 21.98
N GLU A 224 3.67 -2.18 21.58
CA GLU A 224 4.98 -2.31 22.24
C GLU A 224 5.01 -1.62 23.62
N GLU A 225 4.29 -0.50 23.80
CA GLU A 225 4.11 0.12 25.12
C GLU A 225 3.30 -0.78 26.07
N GLU A 226 2.16 -1.35 25.64
CA GLU A 226 1.35 -2.28 26.47
C GLU A 226 2.10 -3.58 26.83
N LEU A 227 3.10 -3.98 26.04
CA LEU A 227 3.96 -5.14 26.32
C LEU A 227 5.18 -4.81 27.20
N SER A 228 5.47 -3.54 27.45
CA SER A 228 6.56 -3.11 28.33
C SER A 228 6.14 -3.17 29.82
N PRO A 229 6.82 -3.95 30.69
CA PRO A 229 6.43 -4.03 32.10
C PRO A 229 6.77 -2.76 32.88
N GLU A 230 5.98 -2.42 33.90
CA GLU A 230 6.23 -1.31 34.83
C GLU A 230 7.44 -1.57 35.77
N GLU A 231 8.67 -1.55 35.23
CA GLU A 231 9.91 -1.48 36.03
C GLU A 231 10.11 -0.08 36.66
N SER A 232 9.09 0.41 37.38
CA SER A 232 9.10 1.67 38.13
C SER A 232 8.19 1.66 39.37
N ALA A 233 7.77 0.46 39.82
CA ALA A 233 6.85 0.29 40.95
C ALA A 233 7.49 -0.22 42.27
N SER A 234 8.80 -0.03 42.48
CA SER A 234 9.41 -0.11 43.83
C SER A 234 10.80 0.52 43.93
N THR A 235 10.90 1.66 44.62
CA THR A 235 11.92 1.96 45.67
C THR A 235 11.60 3.36 46.23
N GLN A 236 11.00 3.43 47.42
CA GLN A 236 11.14 4.61 48.28
C GLN A 236 12.04 4.22 49.46
N PRO A 237 13.18 4.91 49.67
CA PRO A 237 13.95 4.77 50.90
C PRO A 237 13.31 5.65 51.98
N ASP A 238 12.52 5.03 52.86
CA ASP A 238 11.87 5.74 53.97
C ASP A 238 12.81 5.84 55.18
N GLU A 239 13.61 6.91 55.23
CA GLU A 239 14.46 7.24 56.38
C GLU A 239 13.68 8.01 57.47
N THR A 240 13.13 7.31 58.46
CA THR A 240 13.27 7.79 59.87
C THR A 240 13.03 6.69 60.92
N ASN A 241 13.94 6.63 61.89
CA ASN A 241 13.78 5.93 63.17
C ASN A 241 13.57 7.02 64.26
N PRO A 242 12.82 6.78 65.36
CA PRO A 242 13.51 6.31 66.57
C PRO A 242 12.69 5.41 67.54
N ASP A 243 13.44 4.78 68.46
CA ASP A 243 13.08 4.33 69.82
C ASP A 243 11.83 3.45 70.07
N VAL A 244 12.09 2.16 70.36
CA VAL A 244 11.53 1.48 71.55
C VAL A 244 12.62 0.61 72.22
N LEU A 245 12.75 0.73 73.55
CA LEU A 245 13.62 -0.10 74.40
C LEU A 245 12.90 -1.38 74.87
N GLN A 246 13.57 -2.54 74.76
CA GLN A 246 13.38 -3.75 75.59
C GLN A 246 14.60 -4.65 75.36
N GLN A 247 15.55 -4.72 76.29
CA GLN A 247 15.60 -5.61 77.47
C GLN A 247 16.08 -7.03 77.16
N GLU A 248 17.21 -7.39 77.77
CA GLU A 248 17.84 -8.71 77.77
C GLU A 248 17.15 -9.63 78.81
N ASP A 249 17.14 -10.94 78.54
CA ASP A 249 17.74 -11.95 79.44
C ASP A 249 17.88 -13.30 78.66
N PRO A 250 18.60 -14.33 79.17
CA PRO A 250 19.39 -15.20 78.29
C PRO A 250 19.01 -16.68 78.34
N GLU A 251 19.61 -17.51 77.48
CA GLU A 251 19.77 -18.93 77.80
C GLU A 251 21.12 -19.52 77.36
N LEU A 252 21.57 -20.52 78.12
CA LEU A 252 22.94 -21.03 78.18
C LEU A 252 23.20 -22.15 77.16
N GLN A 253 24.43 -22.20 76.60
CA GLN A 253 25.11 -23.50 76.47
C GLN A 253 26.65 -23.44 76.32
N ALA A 254 27.29 -24.34 77.08
CA ALA A 254 28.62 -24.98 76.98
C ALA A 254 29.78 -24.29 76.20
N VAL A 255 30.96 -23.98 76.77
CA VAL A 255 31.92 -24.73 77.63
C VAL A 255 32.96 -25.55 76.85
N GLN A 256 34.27 -25.19 77.03
CA GLN A 256 35.51 -25.96 76.75
C GLN A 256 35.92 -26.16 75.27
N ASP A 257 37.21 -26.28 74.85
CA ASP A 257 38.55 -26.20 75.50
C ASP A 257 39.63 -26.03 74.39
N ASN A 258 40.96 -25.79 74.56
CA ASN A 258 41.89 -25.40 75.65
C ASN A 258 43.20 -24.83 74.99
N SER A 259 44.18 -24.34 75.79
CA SER A 259 45.62 -24.09 75.46
C SER A 259 45.97 -23.05 74.36
N SER A 260 46.83 -22.04 74.57
CA SER A 260 48.26 -22.03 74.96
C SER A 260 49.21 -22.51 73.83
N SER A 261 50.30 -21.82 73.49
CA SER A 261 51.03 -20.73 74.19
C SER A 261 51.52 -19.63 73.25
#